data_AF-A0A2N3WDU7-F1
#
_entry.id   AF-A0A2N3WDU7-F1
#
_cell.length_a   1.000
_cell.length_b   1.000
_cell.length_c   1.000
_cell.angle_alpha   90.00
_cell.angle_beta   90.00
_cell.angle_gamma   90.00
#
_symmetry.space_group_name_H-M   'P 1'
#
loop_
_entity.id
_entity.type
_entity.pdbx_description
1 polymer ?
#
loop_
_entity_poly.entity_id
_entity_poly.type
_entity_poly.pdbx_seq_one_letter_code
_entity_poly.pdbx_strand_id
1 'polypeptide(L)'
;MSGALSTLLGHPRTADGTEDTTGPAGAGAAEQPARTSASPSAAAKGSFVTERIFPDPQTRSPVPGGPGLSWEIVLVLAIDTATPAVTAGIVAVDEAELVTRADRVTVDPRAHGELIAPHALAAAEAAGVTLRELDAIVCGVGPGPFTGLRAGMATAAAYAHALGIPVYPVCSLDAIAADVVRTEKPFLVFTDARRREVYWAAYDASGARTDGPHVQRPADIDTDIRVAAGDGALQYAAAVGVVPIEPRFPSPAGLVRVARTALLGRAEPEPLTPLYLRRPDAVEPTARKRVTVL
;
A
#
# COMPACT_ATOMS: atom_id res chain seq x y z
N MET A 1 -18.01 58.56 10.24
CA MET A 1 -18.10 59.98 9.82
C MET A 1 -16.67 60.48 9.62
N SER A 2 -16.38 61.20 8.52
CA SER A 2 -15.02 61.55 8.03
C SER A 2 -14.15 60.33 7.64
N GLY A 3 -13.23 60.33 6.66
CA GLY A 3 -12.71 61.39 5.75
C GLY A 3 -11.39 62.02 6.25
N ALA A 4 -10.34 62.31 5.46
CA ALA A 4 -9.95 62.09 4.04
C ALA A 4 -8.41 62.38 3.91
N LEU A 5 -7.65 62.46 2.79
CA LEU A 5 -7.78 62.36 1.30
C LEU A 5 -6.33 62.24 0.68
N SER A 6 -6.18 62.11 -0.65
CA SER A 6 -4.94 62.23 -1.48
C SER A 6 -3.95 61.01 -1.46
N THR A 7 -3.33 60.47 -2.53
CA THR A 7 -2.97 60.89 -3.94
C THR A 7 -1.70 61.79 -3.98
N LEU A 8 -0.63 61.64 -4.80
CA LEU A 8 -0.46 61.34 -6.24
C LEU A 8 0.82 60.55 -6.65
N LEU A 9 0.73 59.87 -7.81
CA LEU A 9 1.65 59.58 -8.95
C LEU A 9 3.22 59.56 -8.84
N GLY A 10 3.84 58.67 -9.63
CA GLY A 10 5.27 58.72 -10.02
C GLY A 10 5.75 57.66 -11.05
N HIS A 11 5.80 58.01 -12.34
CA HIS A 11 6.40 57.25 -13.47
C HIS A 11 6.76 58.27 -14.59
N PRO A 12 7.80 58.09 -15.45
CA PRO A 12 7.84 56.98 -16.43
C PRO A 12 9.23 56.52 -16.99
N ARG A 13 9.26 55.43 -17.80
CA ARG A 13 9.97 55.17 -19.11
C ARG A 13 11.48 55.51 -19.31
N THR A 14 12.27 55.01 -20.28
CA THR A 14 12.34 53.87 -21.25
C THR A 14 13.69 53.96 -22.00
N ALA A 15 14.29 52.84 -22.47
CA ALA A 15 15.17 52.81 -23.66
C ALA A 15 15.42 51.37 -24.17
N ASP A 16 15.59 51.20 -25.48
CA ASP A 16 16.02 49.96 -26.17
C ASP A 16 17.54 49.93 -26.43
N GLY A 17 18.07 48.78 -26.87
CA GLY A 17 19.44 48.63 -27.39
C GLY A 17 19.68 47.24 -28.01
N THR A 18 20.34 47.17 -29.17
CA THR A 18 20.44 45.97 -30.03
C THR A 18 21.88 45.63 -30.47
N GLU A 19 22.03 44.46 -31.09
CA GLU A 19 23.14 44.01 -32.00
C GLU A 19 24.51 43.57 -31.43
N ASP A 20 24.70 42.24 -31.44
CA ASP A 20 25.75 41.43 -32.13
C ASP A 20 27.17 41.99 -32.42
N THR A 21 28.23 41.18 -32.18
CA THR A 21 29.40 41.02 -33.10
C THR A 21 30.44 39.94 -32.68
N THR A 22 30.49 38.83 -33.44
CA THR A 22 31.68 38.09 -33.98
C THR A 22 33.00 37.84 -33.18
N GLY A 23 33.27 36.55 -32.87
CA GLY A 23 34.53 35.81 -33.15
C GLY A 23 35.74 35.89 -32.17
N PRO A 24 36.88 35.20 -32.44
CA PRO A 24 37.08 34.00 -33.30
C PRO A 24 38.06 32.91 -32.74
N ALA A 25 38.21 31.81 -33.50
CA ALA A 25 39.37 30.88 -33.57
C ALA A 25 39.65 29.86 -32.43
N GLY A 26 40.15 28.68 -32.84
CA GLY A 26 40.65 27.59 -31.97
C GLY A 26 40.60 26.22 -32.68
N ALA A 27 41.75 25.58 -32.92
CA ALA A 27 41.85 24.32 -33.66
C ALA A 27 42.18 23.12 -32.75
N GLY A 28 41.82 21.90 -33.16
CA GLY A 28 42.24 20.67 -32.50
C GLY A 28 41.38 19.46 -32.81
N ALA A 29 41.76 18.67 -33.83
CA ALA A 29 41.24 17.32 -33.99
C ALA A 29 41.98 16.37 -33.03
N ALA A 30 41.26 15.71 -32.13
CA ALA A 30 41.78 14.69 -31.24
C ALA A 30 40.80 13.52 -31.15
N GLU A 31 41.22 12.38 -31.72
CA GLU A 31 40.49 11.12 -31.70
C GLU A 31 40.32 10.62 -30.27
N GLN A 32 39.10 10.19 -29.90
CA GLN A 32 38.80 9.81 -28.51
C GLN A 32 38.13 8.43 -28.45
N PRO A 33 38.76 7.42 -27.81
CA PRO A 33 38.29 6.04 -27.85
C PRO A 33 37.05 5.82 -26.98
N ALA A 34 36.24 4.84 -27.36
CA ALA A 34 35.01 4.47 -26.68
C ALA A 34 35.25 4.16 -25.19
N ARG A 35 34.60 4.92 -24.30
CA ARG A 35 34.58 4.66 -22.85
C ARG A 35 33.23 4.08 -22.44
N THR A 36 33.24 2.81 -22.07
CA THR A 36 32.13 2.18 -21.35
C THR A 36 31.91 2.89 -20.01
N SER A 37 30.76 3.52 -19.85
CA SER A 37 30.35 4.16 -18.59
C SER A 37 29.32 3.28 -17.88
N ALA A 38 29.80 2.40 -17.00
CA ALA A 38 28.92 1.75 -16.03
C ALA A 38 28.38 2.82 -15.06
N SER A 39 27.06 2.93 -14.95
CA SER A 39 26.44 3.79 -13.92
C SER A 39 26.59 3.12 -12.55
N PRO A 40 26.92 3.88 -11.48
CA PRO A 40 27.16 3.30 -10.17
C PRO A 40 25.88 2.74 -9.53
N SER A 41 26.04 1.65 -8.77
CA SER A 41 24.96 0.97 -8.05
C SER A 41 24.32 1.85 -6.97
N ALA A 42 23.09 1.52 -6.58
CA ALA A 42 22.34 2.26 -5.57
C ALA A 42 23.02 2.23 -4.20
N ALA A 43 23.21 3.41 -3.60
CA ALA A 43 23.71 3.54 -2.23
C ALA A 43 22.61 3.15 -1.23
N ALA A 44 22.71 1.93 -0.68
CA ALA A 44 21.83 1.48 0.41
C ALA A 44 22.00 2.39 1.64
N LYS A 45 20.91 3.03 2.08
CA LYS A 45 20.89 3.80 3.32
C LYS A 45 20.75 2.84 4.50
N GLY A 46 21.87 2.53 5.14
CA GLY A 46 21.88 1.73 6.36
C GLY A 46 21.04 2.39 7.46
N SER A 47 20.05 1.66 7.97
CA SER A 47 19.38 1.99 9.22
C SER A 47 19.95 1.11 10.33
N PHE A 48 20.28 1.70 11.49
CA PHE A 48 20.76 0.93 12.64
C PHE A 48 19.56 0.31 13.36
N VAL A 49 19.11 -0.84 12.85
CA VAL A 49 18.21 -1.74 13.59
C VAL A 49 19.06 -2.49 14.62
N THR A 50 18.61 -2.53 15.87
CA THR A 50 19.17 -3.49 16.85
C THR A 50 18.58 -4.85 16.52
N GLU A 51 19.28 -5.62 15.70
CA GLU A 51 18.78 -6.85 15.09
C GLU A 51 18.51 -7.93 16.14
N ARG A 52 17.26 -8.00 16.64
CA ARG A 52 16.81 -9.14 17.44
C ARG A 52 16.68 -10.34 16.52
N ILE A 53 17.58 -11.29 16.68
CA ILE A 53 17.51 -12.58 15.98
C ILE A 53 16.32 -13.37 16.53
N PHE A 54 15.16 -13.19 15.92
CA PHE A 54 14.03 -14.11 16.05
C PHE A 54 14.50 -15.53 15.73
N PRO A 55 14.34 -16.51 16.64
CA PRO A 55 14.81 -17.88 16.45
C PRO A 55 14.23 -18.53 15.20
N ASP A 56 14.97 -19.51 14.69
CA ASP A 56 14.58 -20.38 13.57
C ASP A 56 13.23 -21.07 13.88
N PRO A 57 12.19 -20.93 13.05
CA PRO A 57 10.91 -21.59 13.28
C PRO A 57 11.02 -23.12 13.35
N GLN A 58 12.02 -23.76 12.75
CA GLN A 58 12.25 -25.21 12.89
C GLN A 58 12.77 -25.60 14.29
N THR A 59 13.19 -24.63 15.11
CA THR A 59 13.58 -24.84 16.52
C THR A 59 12.44 -24.60 17.51
N ARG A 60 11.22 -24.31 17.04
CA ARG A 60 10.02 -24.14 17.88
C ARG A 60 9.63 -25.45 18.56
N SER A 61 9.89 -25.53 19.86
CA SER A 61 9.31 -26.58 20.72
C SER A 61 7.86 -26.22 21.09
N PRO A 62 6.91 -27.17 21.09
CA PRO A 62 5.53 -26.92 21.54
C PRO A 62 5.48 -26.87 23.08
N VAL A 63 5.65 -25.67 23.65
CA VAL A 63 5.78 -25.48 25.11
C VAL A 63 4.51 -24.88 25.74
N PRO A 64 3.89 -25.53 26.75
CA PRO A 64 2.86 -24.91 27.56
C PRO A 64 3.48 -23.92 28.57
N GLY A 65 3.00 -22.67 28.57
CA GLY A 65 3.58 -21.59 29.37
C GLY A 65 3.28 -21.64 30.87
N GLY A 66 4.34 -21.76 31.69
CA GLY A 66 4.31 -21.38 33.11
C GLY A 66 4.67 -19.90 33.33
N PRO A 67 4.51 -19.35 34.54
CA PRO A 67 4.76 -17.93 34.80
C PRO A 67 6.26 -17.60 34.76
N GLY A 68 6.65 -16.75 33.81
CA GLY A 68 8.03 -16.25 33.73
C GLY A 68 8.32 -15.48 32.44
N LEU A 69 8.50 -16.20 31.33
CA LEU A 69 8.90 -15.66 30.02
C LEU A 69 8.21 -16.43 28.90
N SER A 70 7.47 -15.74 28.03
CA SER A 70 6.79 -16.33 26.88
C SER A 70 6.70 -15.33 25.72
N TRP A 71 7.72 -15.29 24.87
CA TRP A 71 7.65 -14.64 23.57
C TRP A 71 6.99 -15.60 22.56
N GLU A 72 5.65 -15.60 22.52
CA GLU A 72 4.92 -16.24 21.43
C GLU A 72 5.12 -15.43 20.15
N ILE A 73 6.09 -15.86 19.34
CA ILE A 73 6.34 -15.31 18.01
C ILE A 73 5.32 -15.94 17.07
N VAL A 74 4.39 -15.14 16.56
CA VAL A 74 3.42 -15.57 15.55
C VAL A 74 4.03 -15.36 14.17
N LEU A 75 4.11 -16.43 13.36
CA LEU A 75 4.56 -16.40 11.97
C LEU A 75 3.34 -16.33 11.05
N VAL A 76 3.25 -15.26 10.28
CA VAL A 76 2.04 -14.88 9.54
C VAL A 76 2.33 -14.78 8.05
N LEU A 77 1.52 -15.45 7.22
CA LEU A 77 1.42 -15.15 5.79
C LEU A 77 0.43 -13.99 5.61
N ALA A 78 0.92 -12.82 5.21
CA ALA A 78 0.10 -11.64 4.95
C ALA A 78 -0.07 -11.43 3.46
N ILE A 79 -1.31 -11.32 2.97
CA ILE A 79 -1.62 -11.14 1.55
C ILE A 79 -2.64 -10.03 1.28
N ASP A 80 -2.49 -9.30 0.17
CA ASP A 80 -3.47 -8.35 -0.36
C ASP A 80 -3.52 -8.39 -1.90
N THR A 81 -4.73 -8.31 -2.43
CA THR A 81 -5.03 -8.18 -3.87
C THR A 81 -6.17 -7.18 -4.11
N ALA A 82 -6.38 -6.24 -3.18
CA ALA A 82 -7.39 -5.20 -3.25
C ALA A 82 -6.97 -4.01 -4.13
N THR A 83 -5.66 -3.85 -4.34
CA THR A 83 -5.08 -2.74 -5.10
C THR A 83 -4.42 -3.25 -6.40
N PRO A 84 -3.83 -2.38 -7.24
CA PRO A 84 -2.97 -2.81 -8.33
C PRO A 84 -1.73 -3.60 -7.90
N ALA A 85 -1.34 -3.55 -6.62
CA ALA A 85 -0.28 -4.39 -6.08
C ALA A 85 -0.83 -5.77 -5.67
N VAL A 86 -0.17 -6.82 -6.16
CA VAL A 86 -0.30 -8.20 -5.68
C VAL A 86 0.76 -8.40 -4.60
N THR A 87 0.34 -8.33 -3.34
CA THR A 87 1.22 -8.41 -2.17
C THR A 87 1.11 -9.78 -1.51
N ALA A 88 2.24 -10.43 -1.27
CA ALA A 88 2.37 -11.47 -0.26
C ALA A 88 3.67 -11.29 0.54
N GLY A 89 3.68 -11.66 1.82
CA GLY A 89 4.90 -11.70 2.62
C GLY A 89 4.76 -12.53 3.88
N ILE A 90 5.90 -12.98 4.40
CA ILE A 90 6.00 -13.65 5.69
C ILE A 90 6.44 -12.62 6.73
N VAL A 91 5.70 -12.52 7.82
CA VAL A 91 5.96 -11.60 8.92
C VAL A 91 6.06 -12.38 10.22
N ALA A 92 7.09 -12.12 11.02
CA ALA A 92 7.16 -12.54 12.41
C ALA A 92 6.67 -11.38 13.30
N VAL A 93 5.82 -11.66 14.28
CA VAL A 93 5.33 -10.66 15.24
C VAL A 93 5.27 -11.25 16.65
N ASP A 94 5.73 -10.48 17.63
CA ASP A 94 5.59 -10.78 19.06
C ASP A 94 5.07 -9.53 19.81
N GLU A 95 5.02 -9.58 21.15
CA GLU A 95 4.60 -8.46 22.01
C GLU A 95 5.48 -7.21 21.92
N ALA A 96 6.76 -7.36 21.55
CA ALA A 96 7.71 -6.26 21.46
C ALA A 96 7.81 -5.66 20.05
N GLU A 97 7.87 -6.49 19.00
CA GLU A 97 8.16 -6.02 17.64
C GLU A 97 7.47 -6.82 16.52
N LEU A 98 7.68 -6.39 15.27
CA LEU A 98 7.11 -6.96 14.05
C LEU A 98 8.15 -6.81 12.92
N VAL A 99 8.50 -7.91 12.26
CA VAL A 99 9.53 -7.96 11.21
C VAL A 99 9.05 -8.77 10.02
N THR A 100 8.97 -8.14 8.84
CA THR A 100 8.84 -8.84 7.56
C THR A 100 10.11 -9.65 7.30
N ARG A 101 9.97 -10.98 7.20
CA ARG A 101 11.08 -11.91 6.95
C ARG A 101 11.43 -11.98 5.46
N ALA A 102 10.41 -11.99 4.61
CA ALA A 102 10.53 -11.79 3.16
C ALA A 102 9.17 -11.42 2.55
N ASP A 103 9.18 -10.73 1.41
CA ASP A 103 7.96 -10.41 0.65
C ASP A 103 8.13 -10.58 -0.86
N ARG A 104 7.00 -10.50 -1.56
CA ARG A 104 6.85 -10.46 -3.02
C ARG A 104 5.70 -9.51 -3.36
N VAL A 105 6.03 -8.37 -3.97
CA VAL A 105 5.06 -7.35 -4.38
C VAL A 105 5.23 -7.06 -5.88
N THR A 106 4.17 -7.25 -6.66
CA THR A 106 4.14 -6.95 -8.11
C THR A 106 2.97 -6.03 -8.41
N VAL A 107 3.24 -4.88 -9.03
CA VAL A 107 2.20 -3.90 -9.39
C VAL A 107 1.68 -4.19 -10.81
N ASP A 108 0.77 -5.16 -10.93
CA ASP A 108 -0.06 -5.38 -12.12
C ASP A 108 -1.52 -5.65 -11.71
N PRO A 109 -2.47 -4.76 -12.05
CA PRO A 109 -3.87 -4.90 -11.68
C PRO A 109 -4.60 -6.10 -12.34
N ARG A 110 -3.99 -6.79 -13.31
CA ARG A 110 -4.55 -7.98 -13.99
C ARG A 110 -4.01 -9.29 -13.43
N ALA A 111 -2.80 -9.29 -12.89
CA ALA A 111 -2.06 -10.52 -12.55
C ALA A 111 -2.46 -11.16 -11.20
N HIS A 112 -3.41 -10.57 -10.47
CA HIS A 112 -3.84 -11.00 -9.13
C HIS A 112 -4.21 -12.49 -9.02
N GLY A 113 -4.88 -13.06 -10.03
CA GLY A 113 -5.26 -14.48 -10.04
C GLY A 113 -4.11 -15.44 -10.35
N GLU A 114 -3.06 -14.98 -11.02
CA GLU A 114 -1.92 -15.79 -11.46
C GLU A 114 -0.75 -15.71 -10.48
N LEU A 115 -0.53 -14.54 -9.86
CA LEU A 115 0.65 -14.26 -9.04
C LEU A 115 0.47 -14.54 -7.55
N ILE A 116 -0.73 -14.46 -6.97
CA ILE A 116 -0.86 -14.41 -5.50
C ILE A 116 -0.37 -15.69 -4.78
N ALA A 117 -0.63 -16.87 -5.34
CA ALA A 117 -0.15 -18.14 -4.79
C ALA A 117 1.36 -18.36 -5.04
N PRO A 118 1.92 -18.13 -6.25
CA PRO A 118 3.37 -18.08 -6.45
C PRO A 118 4.10 -17.06 -5.56
N HIS A 119 3.50 -15.89 -5.31
CA HIS A 119 4.04 -14.87 -4.41
C HIS A 119 4.11 -15.37 -2.96
N ALA A 120 3.05 -16.01 -2.46
CA ALA A 120 3.03 -16.61 -1.12
C ALA A 120 4.11 -17.70 -0.95
N LEU A 121 4.25 -18.58 -1.95
CA LEU A 121 5.27 -19.63 -1.97
C LEU A 121 6.70 -19.06 -2.01
N ALA A 122 6.98 -18.11 -2.91
CA ALA A 122 8.30 -17.51 -3.06
C ALA A 122 8.67 -16.55 -1.91
N ALA A 123 7.68 -16.03 -1.16
CA ALA A 123 7.91 -15.33 0.10
C ALA A 123 8.26 -16.32 1.24
N ALA A 124 7.58 -17.47 1.33
CA ALA A 124 7.91 -18.51 2.30
C ALA A 124 9.33 -19.07 2.08
N GLU A 125 9.65 -19.44 0.84
CA GLU A 125 10.99 -19.90 0.44
C GLU A 125 12.08 -18.86 0.79
N ALA A 126 11.86 -17.58 0.47
CA ALA A 126 12.83 -16.52 0.76
C ALA A 126 12.94 -16.14 2.24
N ALA A 127 11.91 -16.43 3.05
CA ALA A 127 11.97 -16.33 4.50
C ALA A 127 12.62 -17.56 5.18
N GLY A 128 12.93 -18.61 4.40
CA GLY A 128 13.50 -19.87 4.90
C GLY A 128 12.50 -20.80 5.58
N VAL A 129 11.18 -20.61 5.36
CA VAL A 129 10.11 -21.30 6.10
C VAL A 129 9.23 -22.13 5.18
N THR A 130 8.67 -23.23 5.69
CA THR A 130 7.58 -23.95 5.02
C THR A 130 6.22 -23.36 5.39
N LEU A 131 5.22 -23.54 4.52
CA LEU A 131 3.85 -23.10 4.82
C LEU A 131 3.23 -23.78 6.06
N ARG A 132 3.82 -24.88 6.57
CA ARG A 132 3.36 -25.58 7.79
C ARG A 132 3.89 -24.97 9.09
N GLU A 133 4.82 -24.03 9.01
CA GLU A 133 5.33 -23.28 10.18
C GLU A 133 4.55 -21.98 10.42
N LEU A 134 3.57 -21.66 9.57
CA LEU A 134 2.68 -20.52 9.71
C LEU A 134 1.65 -20.77 10.82
N ASP A 135 1.52 -19.83 11.73
CA ASP A 135 0.52 -19.87 12.81
C ASP A 135 -0.83 -19.26 12.38
N ALA A 136 -0.80 -18.34 11.40
CA ALA A 136 -1.97 -17.61 10.91
C ALA A 136 -1.77 -17.05 9.48
N ILE A 137 -2.87 -16.63 8.88
CA ILE A 137 -2.91 -15.84 7.65
C ILE A 137 -3.58 -14.49 7.95
N VAL A 138 -3.07 -13.40 7.37
CA VAL A 138 -3.78 -12.10 7.32
C VAL A 138 -4.13 -11.80 5.87
N CYS A 139 -5.40 -11.42 5.62
CA CYS A 139 -5.90 -11.20 4.27
C CYS A 139 -6.55 -9.83 4.12
N GLY A 140 -6.09 -9.04 3.14
CA GLY A 140 -6.73 -7.83 2.70
C GLY A 140 -8.11 -8.09 2.10
N VAL A 141 -9.18 -7.66 2.78
CA VAL A 141 -10.57 -7.83 2.33
C VAL A 141 -11.13 -6.62 1.55
N GLY A 142 -10.27 -5.65 1.22
CA GLY A 142 -10.63 -4.46 0.47
C GLY A 142 -10.82 -3.22 1.33
N PRO A 143 -11.53 -2.18 0.84
CA PRO A 143 -12.21 -2.12 -0.45
C PRO A 143 -11.26 -2.22 -1.66
N GLY A 144 -11.77 -2.76 -2.77
CA GLY A 144 -10.98 -3.05 -3.97
C GLY A 144 -11.82 -3.61 -5.13
N PRO A 145 -11.22 -3.91 -6.30
CA PRO A 145 -11.92 -4.55 -7.42
C PRO A 145 -12.37 -5.98 -7.11
N PHE A 146 -13.59 -6.33 -7.54
CA PHE A 146 -14.25 -7.60 -7.25
C PHE A 146 -13.42 -8.86 -7.58
N THR A 147 -12.72 -8.88 -8.71
CA THR A 147 -11.89 -10.03 -9.12
C THR A 147 -10.59 -10.12 -8.31
N GLY A 148 -9.96 -8.97 -8.04
CA GLY A 148 -8.78 -8.84 -7.19
C GLY A 148 -9.04 -9.40 -5.80
N LEU A 149 -10.04 -8.87 -5.11
CA LEU A 149 -10.43 -9.33 -3.77
C LEU A 149 -10.72 -10.84 -3.73
N ARG A 150 -11.47 -11.37 -4.70
CA ARG A 150 -11.81 -12.80 -4.72
C ARG A 150 -10.61 -13.71 -4.94
N ALA A 151 -9.58 -13.29 -5.67
CA ALA A 151 -8.36 -14.07 -5.83
C ALA A 151 -7.63 -14.25 -4.49
N GLY A 152 -7.24 -13.14 -3.84
CA GLY A 152 -6.53 -13.18 -2.57
C GLY A 152 -7.32 -13.86 -1.46
N MET A 153 -8.61 -13.54 -1.31
CA MET A 153 -9.45 -14.16 -0.27
C MET A 153 -9.67 -15.67 -0.50
N ALA A 154 -9.82 -16.13 -1.75
CA ALA A 154 -9.89 -17.56 -2.04
C ALA A 154 -8.54 -18.26 -1.77
N THR A 155 -7.41 -17.62 -2.08
CA THR A 155 -6.07 -18.14 -1.75
C THR A 155 -5.84 -18.22 -0.24
N ALA A 156 -6.22 -17.20 0.54
CA ALA A 156 -6.17 -17.26 2.01
C ALA A 156 -7.03 -18.41 2.56
N ALA A 157 -8.28 -18.52 2.12
CA ALA A 157 -9.18 -19.58 2.56
C ALA A 157 -8.67 -20.98 2.20
N ALA A 158 -8.08 -21.16 1.00
CA ALA A 158 -7.51 -22.42 0.57
C ALA A 158 -6.28 -22.82 1.40
N TYR A 159 -5.34 -21.90 1.65
CA TYR A 159 -4.19 -22.18 2.52
C TYR A 159 -4.62 -22.46 3.97
N ALA A 160 -5.52 -21.64 4.53
CA ALA A 160 -6.05 -21.83 5.88
C ALA A 160 -6.71 -23.21 6.06
N HIS A 161 -7.55 -23.62 5.10
CA HIS A 161 -8.19 -24.93 5.11
C HIS A 161 -7.18 -26.09 4.98
N ALA A 162 -6.15 -25.93 4.14
CA ALA A 162 -5.11 -26.95 3.94
C ALA A 162 -4.10 -27.06 5.10
N LEU A 163 -3.96 -26.02 5.91
CA LEU A 163 -3.01 -25.93 7.03
C LEU A 163 -3.67 -26.07 8.41
N GLY A 164 -4.98 -25.81 8.53
CA GLY A 164 -5.72 -25.82 9.78
C GLY A 164 -5.57 -24.54 10.63
N ILE A 165 -5.26 -23.40 10.01
CA ILE A 165 -4.89 -22.14 10.69
C ILE A 165 -5.88 -21.00 10.41
N PRO A 166 -6.05 -20.03 11.34
CA PRO A 166 -6.98 -18.91 11.17
C PRO A 166 -6.60 -17.94 10.04
N VAL A 167 -7.61 -17.29 9.44
CA VAL A 167 -7.45 -16.10 8.59
C VAL A 167 -8.03 -14.89 9.31
N TYR A 168 -7.21 -13.86 9.53
CA TYR A 168 -7.65 -12.57 10.04
C TYR A 168 -7.93 -11.62 8.87
N PRO A 169 -9.18 -11.15 8.67
CA PRO A 169 -9.49 -10.15 7.67
C PRO A 169 -8.98 -8.77 8.10
N VAL A 170 -8.39 -8.02 7.16
CA VAL A 170 -7.92 -6.64 7.38
C VAL A 170 -8.40 -5.76 6.22
N CYS A 171 -8.88 -4.56 6.52
CA CYS A 171 -9.19 -3.59 5.47
C CYS A 171 -7.88 -3.02 4.89
N SER A 172 -7.75 -3.08 3.58
CA SER A 172 -6.57 -2.69 2.82
C SER A 172 -6.19 -1.21 2.98
N LEU A 173 -7.17 -0.35 3.32
CA LEU A 173 -6.90 1.06 3.65
C LEU A 173 -6.27 1.22 5.05
N ASP A 174 -6.62 0.38 6.03
CA ASP A 174 -5.96 0.38 7.35
C ASP A 174 -4.53 -0.13 7.23
N ALA A 175 -4.29 -1.14 6.38
CA ALA A 175 -2.95 -1.66 6.13
C ALA A 175 -2.01 -0.62 5.51
N ILE A 176 -2.53 0.29 4.66
CA ILE A 176 -1.77 1.46 4.19
C ILE A 176 -1.56 2.45 5.34
N ALA A 177 -2.63 2.82 6.07
CA ALA A 177 -2.57 3.79 7.17
C ALA A 177 -1.58 3.39 8.26
N ALA A 178 -1.51 2.10 8.61
CA ALA A 178 -0.62 1.56 9.62
C ALA A 178 0.87 1.69 9.27
N ASP A 179 1.22 1.88 7.99
CA ASP A 179 2.59 2.16 7.52
C ASP A 179 2.84 3.66 7.21
N VAL A 180 1.88 4.57 7.50
CA VAL A 180 2.07 6.03 7.33
C VAL A 180 2.96 6.59 8.45
N VAL A 181 4.27 6.51 8.22
CA VAL A 181 5.31 6.95 9.16
C VAL A 181 5.43 8.48 9.19
N ARG A 182 5.31 9.08 10.38
CA ARG A 182 5.59 10.49 10.73
C ARG A 182 4.63 11.55 10.17
N THR A 183 3.32 11.31 10.19
CA THR A 183 2.34 12.41 10.15
C THR A 183 1.95 12.86 11.56
N GLU A 184 2.18 14.12 11.89
CA GLU A 184 1.70 14.75 13.14
C GLU A 184 0.25 15.25 13.01
N LYS A 185 -0.43 14.88 11.91
CA LYS A 185 -1.74 15.42 11.49
C LYS A 185 -2.65 14.31 10.97
N PRO A 186 -3.98 14.50 11.03
CA PRO A 186 -4.92 13.64 10.31
C PRO A 186 -4.59 13.54 8.83
N PHE A 187 -4.89 12.39 8.23
CA PHE A 187 -4.60 12.08 6.84
C PHE A 187 -5.70 11.23 6.22
N LEU A 188 -5.75 11.19 4.88
CA LEU A 188 -6.64 10.31 4.12
C LEU A 188 -5.85 9.13 3.53
N VAL A 189 -6.52 8.01 3.25
CA VAL A 189 -5.96 6.97 2.37
C VAL A 189 -6.85 6.81 1.15
N PHE A 190 -6.27 6.76 -0.04
CA PHE A 190 -6.97 6.66 -1.31
C PHE A 190 -6.51 5.47 -2.17
N THR A 191 -7.44 4.69 -2.70
CA THR A 191 -7.17 3.74 -3.81
C THR A 191 -8.18 3.92 -4.94
N ASP A 192 -7.78 3.64 -6.19
CA ASP A 192 -8.64 3.82 -7.37
C ASP A 192 -9.80 2.82 -7.38
N ALA A 193 -11.04 3.31 -7.20
CA ALA A 193 -12.26 2.49 -7.30
C ALA A 193 -12.69 2.26 -8.76
N ARG A 194 -11.88 2.74 -9.72
CA ARG A 194 -12.18 2.87 -11.15
C ARG A 194 -13.27 3.91 -11.40
N ARG A 195 -13.61 4.14 -12.68
CA ARG A 195 -14.70 5.03 -13.13
C ARG A 195 -14.63 6.49 -12.65
N ARG A 196 -13.45 6.98 -12.27
CA ARG A 196 -13.20 8.31 -11.66
C ARG A 196 -13.75 8.45 -10.23
N GLU A 197 -13.77 7.34 -9.51
CA GLU A 197 -14.06 7.28 -8.06
C GLU A 197 -12.83 6.75 -7.31
N VAL A 198 -12.75 7.07 -6.02
CA VAL A 198 -11.78 6.52 -5.07
C VAL A 198 -12.49 5.79 -3.96
N TYR A 199 -11.88 4.71 -3.50
CA TYR A 199 -12.12 4.19 -2.16
C TYR A 199 -11.30 5.02 -1.18
N TRP A 200 -11.93 5.49 -0.11
CA TRP A 200 -11.24 6.37 0.84
C TRP A 200 -11.68 6.19 2.29
N ALA A 201 -10.80 6.57 3.21
CA ALA A 201 -11.06 6.64 4.64
C ALA A 201 -10.19 7.74 5.26
N ALA A 202 -10.64 8.33 6.37
CA ALA A 202 -9.89 9.31 7.15
C ALA A 202 -9.27 8.67 8.40
N TYR A 203 -8.10 9.18 8.78
CA TYR A 203 -7.30 8.69 9.90
C TYR A 203 -6.79 9.87 10.72
N ASP A 204 -6.62 9.66 12.02
CA ASP A 204 -5.93 10.61 12.89
C ASP A 204 -4.39 10.51 12.76
N ALA A 205 -3.65 11.32 13.52
CA ALA A 205 -2.18 11.31 13.51
C ALA A 205 -1.54 10.01 14.05
N SER A 206 -2.31 9.12 14.68
CA SER A 206 -1.85 7.80 15.13
C SER A 206 -2.08 6.69 14.10
N GLY A 207 -2.81 6.98 13.03
CA GLY A 207 -3.25 5.97 12.05
C GLY A 207 -4.53 5.24 12.45
N ALA A 208 -5.25 5.69 13.48
CA ALA A 208 -6.57 5.16 13.81
C ALA A 208 -7.63 5.76 12.87
N ARG A 209 -8.51 4.92 12.32
CA ARG A 209 -9.58 5.39 11.41
C ARG A 209 -10.59 6.26 12.16
N THR A 210 -10.89 7.43 11.61
CA THR A 210 -11.90 8.37 12.10
C THR A 210 -13.16 8.41 11.24
N ASP A 211 -13.07 8.06 9.94
CA ASP A 211 -14.21 7.94 9.03
C ASP A 211 -13.96 6.93 7.90
N GLY A 212 -15.04 6.36 7.34
CA GLY A 212 -15.03 5.44 6.22
C GLY A 212 -14.99 3.94 6.60
N PRO A 213 -14.78 3.04 5.62
CA PRO A 213 -14.35 3.33 4.27
C PRO A 213 -15.52 3.63 3.32
N HIS A 214 -15.35 4.64 2.46
CA HIS A 214 -16.34 5.17 1.53
C HIS A 214 -15.96 4.92 0.06
N VAL A 215 -16.91 5.13 -0.86
CA VAL A 215 -16.65 5.18 -2.31
C VAL A 215 -17.35 6.39 -2.94
N GLN A 216 -16.57 7.33 -3.46
CA GLN A 216 -17.04 8.62 -3.97
C GLN A 216 -16.13 9.13 -5.11
N ARG A 217 -16.56 10.16 -5.85
CA ARG A 217 -15.65 10.86 -6.77
C ARG A 217 -14.71 11.77 -5.98
N PRO A 218 -13.44 11.93 -6.38
CA PRO A 218 -12.49 12.80 -5.67
C PRO A 218 -12.96 14.24 -5.44
N ALA A 219 -13.71 14.81 -6.38
CA ALA A 219 -14.24 16.18 -6.28
C ALA A 219 -15.52 16.30 -5.41
N ASP A 220 -16.08 15.17 -4.97
CA ASP A 220 -17.27 15.11 -4.10
C ASP A 220 -16.87 14.88 -2.62
N ILE A 221 -15.57 14.89 -2.30
CA ILE A 221 -15.02 14.65 -0.94
C ILE A 221 -14.85 15.98 -0.22
N ASP A 222 -15.76 16.27 0.71
CA ASP A 222 -15.74 17.46 1.57
C ASP A 222 -14.85 17.22 2.80
N THR A 223 -13.67 17.85 2.85
CA THR A 223 -12.69 17.63 3.93
C THR A 223 -11.63 18.73 4.04
N ASP A 224 -11.28 19.11 5.27
CA ASP A 224 -10.13 19.97 5.58
C ASP A 224 -8.78 19.23 5.53
N ILE A 225 -8.76 17.91 5.39
CA ILE A 225 -7.53 17.11 5.48
C ILE A 225 -6.70 17.26 4.19
N ARG A 226 -5.47 17.78 4.32
CA ARG A 226 -4.61 18.18 3.18
C ARG A 226 -3.45 17.24 2.86
N VAL A 227 -3.37 16.07 3.49
CA VAL A 227 -2.35 15.04 3.22
C VAL A 227 -3.00 13.67 3.03
N ALA A 228 -2.48 12.86 2.11
CA ALA A 228 -3.07 11.55 1.84
C ALA A 228 -2.08 10.50 1.33
N ALA A 229 -2.24 9.27 1.80
CA ALA A 229 -1.50 8.08 1.34
C ALA A 229 -2.31 7.25 0.34
N GLY A 230 -1.70 6.20 -0.21
CA GLY A 230 -2.32 5.30 -1.19
C GLY A 230 -2.21 5.78 -2.64
N ASP A 231 -2.25 4.84 -3.59
CA ASP A 231 -2.05 5.09 -5.03
C ASP A 231 -3.04 6.11 -5.63
N GLY A 232 -4.26 6.16 -5.08
CA GLY A 232 -5.27 7.14 -5.48
C GLY A 232 -4.90 8.58 -5.10
N ALA A 233 -4.05 8.78 -4.07
CA ALA A 233 -3.59 10.11 -3.68
C ALA A 233 -2.75 10.74 -4.79
N LEU A 234 -1.84 9.96 -5.40
CA LEU A 234 -1.03 10.42 -6.54
C LEU A 234 -1.88 10.69 -7.78
N GLN A 235 -2.89 9.85 -8.05
CA GLN A 235 -3.75 9.99 -9.23
C GLN A 235 -4.70 11.21 -9.15
N TYR A 236 -5.20 11.52 -7.94
CA TYR A 236 -6.28 12.49 -7.75
C TYR A 236 -5.90 13.68 -6.84
N ALA A 237 -4.61 13.85 -6.50
CA ALA A 237 -4.06 14.90 -5.64
C ALA A 237 -4.70 16.29 -5.86
N ALA A 238 -4.67 16.76 -7.10
CA ALA A 238 -5.16 18.09 -7.48
C ALA A 238 -6.69 18.22 -7.50
N ALA A 239 -7.44 17.09 -7.54
CA ALA A 239 -8.90 17.09 -7.53
C ALA A 239 -9.48 17.17 -6.11
N VAL A 240 -8.79 16.60 -5.11
CA VAL A 240 -9.12 16.73 -3.67
C VAL A 240 -8.37 17.90 -3.02
N GLY A 241 -7.27 18.35 -3.62
CA GLY A 241 -6.39 19.38 -3.06
C GLY A 241 -5.44 18.87 -1.97
N VAL A 242 -5.07 17.59 -2.00
CA VAL A 242 -4.16 16.94 -1.04
C VAL A 242 -2.71 16.90 -1.53
N VAL A 243 -1.77 16.83 -0.58
CA VAL A 243 -0.37 16.48 -0.82
C VAL A 243 -0.21 14.96 -0.64
N PRO A 244 0.23 14.21 -1.68
CA PRO A 244 0.49 12.78 -1.54
C PRO A 244 1.66 12.46 -0.62
N ILE A 245 1.53 11.38 0.15
CA ILE A 245 2.57 10.78 0.99
C ILE A 245 2.62 9.26 0.75
N GLU A 246 3.72 8.62 1.14
CA GLU A 246 3.83 7.15 1.12
C GLU A 246 3.17 6.53 2.39
N PRO A 247 2.71 5.27 2.34
CA PRO A 247 2.86 4.31 1.24
C PRO A 247 1.70 4.32 0.23
N ARG A 248 2.00 3.93 -1.01
CA ARG A 248 0.99 3.75 -2.09
C ARG A 248 0.11 2.51 -1.98
N PHE A 249 0.60 1.42 -1.38
CA PHE A 249 -0.04 0.10 -1.42
C PHE A 249 0.07 -0.62 -0.07
N PRO A 250 -0.81 -1.58 0.24
CA PRO A 250 -0.73 -2.39 1.45
C PRO A 250 0.56 -3.22 1.48
N SER A 251 1.32 -3.11 2.56
CA SER A 251 2.49 -3.97 2.80
C SER A 251 2.12 -5.17 3.70
N PRO A 252 2.92 -6.24 3.70
CA PRO A 252 2.79 -7.34 4.66
C PRO A 252 2.87 -6.85 6.11
N ALA A 253 3.74 -5.87 6.40
CA ALA A 253 3.91 -5.32 7.75
C ALA A 253 2.69 -4.51 8.19
N GLY A 254 2.13 -3.68 7.31
CA GLY A 254 0.92 -2.89 7.58
C GLY A 254 -0.30 -3.77 7.84
N LEU A 255 -0.51 -4.80 7.01
CA LEU A 255 -1.54 -5.83 7.22
C LEU A 255 -1.44 -6.46 8.62
N VAL A 256 -0.25 -6.95 8.99
CA VAL A 256 -0.04 -7.64 10.27
C VAL A 256 -0.05 -6.68 11.46
N ARG A 257 0.32 -5.39 11.27
CA ARG A 257 0.24 -4.38 12.34
C ARG A 257 -1.20 -4.06 12.72
N VAL A 258 -2.13 -4.02 11.75
CA VAL A 258 -3.58 -3.89 12.03
C VAL A 258 -4.10 -5.13 12.76
N ALA A 259 -3.70 -6.33 12.33
CA ALA A 259 -4.13 -7.59 12.96
C ALA A 259 -3.43 -7.92 14.30
N ARG A 260 -2.38 -7.17 14.69
CA ARG A 260 -1.43 -7.56 15.76
C ARG A 260 -2.10 -7.93 17.08
N THR A 261 -3.03 -7.11 17.56
CA THR A 261 -3.73 -7.35 18.83
C THR A 261 -4.57 -8.63 18.79
N ALA A 262 -5.21 -8.93 17.66
CA ALA A 262 -6.01 -10.14 17.48
C ALA A 262 -5.12 -11.39 17.33
N LEU A 263 -3.99 -11.28 16.63
CA LEU A 263 -2.99 -12.35 16.47
C LEU A 263 -2.36 -12.75 17.80
N LEU A 264 -1.83 -11.80 18.56
CA LEU A 264 -1.17 -12.06 19.85
C LEU A 264 -2.17 -12.49 20.92
N GLY A 265 -3.36 -11.88 20.94
CA GLY A 265 -4.47 -12.30 21.80
C GLY A 265 -5.15 -13.61 21.39
N ARG A 266 -4.73 -14.22 20.26
CA ARG A 266 -5.32 -15.44 19.66
C ARG A 266 -6.85 -15.38 19.55
N ALA A 267 -7.38 -14.21 19.18
CA ALA A 267 -8.81 -13.95 19.10
C ALA A 267 -9.47 -14.75 17.96
N GLU A 268 -10.74 -15.12 18.13
CA GLU A 268 -11.52 -15.73 17.04
C GLU A 268 -11.66 -14.71 15.89
N PRO A 269 -11.21 -15.02 14.65
CA PRO A 269 -11.25 -14.06 13.57
C PRO A 269 -12.67 -13.76 13.08
N GLU A 270 -12.90 -12.53 12.63
CA GLU A 270 -14.13 -12.19 11.93
C GLU A 270 -14.29 -12.98 10.61
N PRO A 271 -15.52 -13.28 10.16
CA PRO A 271 -15.76 -13.97 8.90
C PRO A 271 -15.11 -13.25 7.71
N LEU A 272 -14.37 -13.98 6.88
CA LEU A 272 -13.61 -13.48 5.72
C LEU A 272 -14.54 -12.88 4.64
N THR A 273 -15.00 -11.65 4.89
CA THR A 273 -16.10 -10.97 4.20
C THR A 273 -15.57 -9.79 3.38
N PRO A 274 -15.89 -9.67 2.08
CA PRO A 274 -15.29 -8.63 1.24
C PRO A 274 -15.98 -7.27 1.45
N LEU A 275 -15.17 -6.20 1.55
CA LEU A 275 -15.64 -4.82 1.66
C LEU A 275 -16.09 -4.26 0.30
N TYR A 276 -17.19 -4.81 -0.24
CA TYR A 276 -17.83 -4.36 -1.47
C TYR A 276 -18.67 -3.08 -1.26
N LEU A 277 -18.00 -1.93 -1.21
CA LEU A 277 -18.66 -0.61 -1.06
C LEU A 277 -19.50 -0.21 -2.29
N ARG A 278 -19.14 -0.72 -3.48
CA ARG A 278 -19.94 -0.60 -4.71
C ARG A 278 -20.84 -1.83 -4.87
N ARG A 279 -22.15 -1.62 -5.03
CA ARG A 279 -23.08 -2.68 -5.48
C ARG A 279 -22.67 -3.19 -6.87
N PRO A 280 -22.69 -4.52 -7.14
CA PRO A 280 -22.37 -5.03 -8.46
C PRO A 280 -23.25 -4.43 -9.55
N ASP A 281 -22.66 -3.90 -10.62
CA ASP A 281 -23.40 -3.31 -11.74
C ASP A 281 -24.01 -4.37 -12.68
N ALA A 282 -24.21 -5.59 -12.18
CA ALA A 282 -24.75 -6.72 -12.90
C ALA A 282 -26.28 -6.58 -13.05
N VAL A 283 -26.71 -5.85 -14.06
CA VAL A 283 -28.11 -5.84 -14.51
C VAL A 283 -28.43 -7.22 -15.10
N GLU A 284 -29.56 -7.82 -14.69
CA GLU A 284 -30.01 -9.09 -15.27
C GLU A 284 -30.22 -8.96 -16.80
N PRO A 285 -29.74 -9.90 -17.63
CA PRO A 285 -29.95 -9.85 -19.07
C PRO A 285 -31.45 -9.98 -19.43
N THR A 286 -32.11 -8.84 -19.66
CA THR A 286 -33.57 -8.73 -19.89
C THR A 286 -34.10 -9.40 -21.17
N ALA A 287 -33.24 -10.06 -21.95
CA ALA A 287 -33.65 -10.92 -23.05
C ALA A 287 -32.73 -12.13 -23.23
N ARG A 288 -33.30 -13.34 -23.30
CA ARG A 288 -32.63 -14.50 -23.91
C ARG A 288 -32.39 -14.19 -25.39
N LYS A 289 -31.12 -14.02 -25.78
CA LYS A 289 -30.72 -13.89 -27.19
C LYS A 289 -31.19 -15.12 -27.95
N ARG A 290 -32.18 -14.97 -28.84
CA ARG A 290 -32.66 -16.06 -29.68
C ARG A 290 -31.53 -16.54 -30.60
N VAL A 291 -31.22 -17.83 -30.54
CA VAL A 291 -30.33 -18.47 -31.51
C VAL A 291 -31.16 -18.79 -32.75
N THR A 292 -30.92 -18.04 -33.83
CA THR A 292 -31.39 -18.44 -35.15
C THR A 292 -30.49 -19.56 -35.64
N VAL A 293 -31.04 -20.76 -35.77
CA VAL A 293 -30.43 -21.84 -36.56
C VAL A 293 -30.72 -21.53 -38.04
N LEU A 294 -29.69 -21.66 -38.88
CA LEU A 294 -29.80 -21.59 -40.34
C LEU A 294 -29.95 -22.99 -40.94
#